data_AF-A0A4U2E920-F1
#
_entry.id   AF-A0A4U2E920-F1
#
_cell.length_a   1.000
_cell.length_b   1.000
_cell.length_c   1.000
_cell.angle_alpha   90.00
_cell.angle_beta   90.00
_cell.angle_gamma   90.00
#
_symmetry.space_group_name_H-M   'P 1'
#
loop_
_entity.id
_entity.type
_entity.pdbx_description
1 polymer ?
#
loop_
_entity_poly.entity_id
_entity_poly.type
_entity_poly.pdbx_seq_one_letter_code
_entity_poly.pdbx_strand_id
1 'polypeptide(L)'
;LVVDLREEPANSGDYLAFTTVSPGVEVPIFTLTFDSSNPSIYTFTLLERLDHAPGDGNNDITFDLSVYAEDTDGDVSAPKQLEVVIGDDVQA
;
A
#
# COMPACT_ATOMS: atom_id res chain seq x y z
N LEU A 1 8.10 4.52 -10.81
CA LEU A 1 7.93 5.01 -9.43
C LEU A 1 8.35 3.88 -8.49
N VAL A 2 9.24 4.13 -7.53
CA VAL A 2 9.53 3.16 -6.46
C VAL A 2 8.72 3.59 -5.25
N VAL A 3 7.92 2.67 -4.72
CA VAL A 3 7.13 2.88 -3.50
C VAL A 3 7.68 1.94 -2.44
N ASP A 4 8.00 2.51 -1.30
CA ASP A 4 8.39 1.80 -0.08
C ASP A 4 7.20 1.78 0.88
N LEU A 5 7.16 0.76 1.74
CA LEU A 5 6.13 0.59 2.75
C LEU A 5 6.79 0.49 4.12
N ARG A 6 6.26 1.21 5.11
CA ARG A 6 6.62 1.01 6.51
C ARG A 6 5.39 1.00 7.39
N GLU A 7 5.51 0.37 8.54
CA GLU A 7 4.56 0.54 9.62
C GLU A 7 4.77 1.91 10.26
N GLU A 8 3.69 2.67 10.46
CA GLU A 8 3.75 4.00 11.06
C GLU A 8 2.43 4.35 11.78
N PRO A 9 2.45 4.59 13.11
CA PRO A 9 3.59 4.43 14.03
C PRO A 9 4.07 2.98 14.16
N ALA A 10 5.31 2.75 14.61
CA ALA A 10 5.80 1.40 14.81
C ALA A 10 4.91 0.60 15.80
N ASN A 11 4.59 -0.64 15.45
CA ASN A 11 3.70 -1.57 16.15
C ASN A 11 2.22 -1.13 16.23
N SER A 12 1.73 -0.27 15.32
CA SER A 12 0.32 0.12 15.27
C SER A 12 -0.56 -0.88 14.47
N GLY A 13 0.04 -1.66 13.57
CA GLY A 13 -0.69 -2.36 12.52
C GLY A 13 -1.13 -1.45 11.36
N ASP A 14 -0.73 -0.18 11.36
CA ASP A 14 -0.99 0.78 10.28
C ASP A 14 0.24 0.95 9.41
N TYR A 15 0.03 0.96 8.10
CA TYR A 15 1.12 1.09 7.13
C TYR A 15 0.98 2.34 6.28
N LEU A 16 2.09 3.03 6.10
CA LEU A 16 2.26 4.13 5.17
C LEU A 16 3.10 3.67 3.99
N ALA A 17 2.53 3.79 2.79
CA ALA A 17 3.28 3.71 1.55
C ALA A 17 3.74 5.10 1.14
N PHE A 18 5.01 5.23 0.76
CA PHE A 18 5.60 6.51 0.38
C PHE A 18 6.60 6.32 -0.76
N THR A 19 6.91 7.42 -1.45
CA THR A 19 8.03 7.48 -2.40
C THR A 19 9.01 8.56 -1.96
N THR A 20 10.30 8.36 -2.26
CA THR A 20 11.33 9.36 -1.99
C THR A 20 11.61 10.15 -3.26
N VAL A 21 11.19 11.43 -3.30
CA VAL A 21 11.38 12.30 -4.49
C VAL A 21 12.71 13.04 -4.47
N SER A 22 13.30 13.21 -3.28
CA SER A 22 14.67 13.70 -3.09
C SER A 22 15.21 13.21 -1.74
N PRO A 23 16.52 13.25 -1.47
CA PRO A 23 17.07 12.70 -0.23
C PRO A 23 16.39 13.28 1.02
N GLY A 24 15.70 12.43 1.78
CA GLY A 24 14.96 12.80 2.98
C GLY A 24 13.60 13.46 2.75
N VAL A 25 13.12 13.54 1.50
CA VAL A 25 11.77 14.04 1.19
C VAL A 25 10.91 12.88 0.71
N GLU A 26 10.07 12.42 1.63
CA GLU A 26 9.08 11.38 1.39
C GLU A 26 7.74 12.01 1.04
N VAL A 27 7.07 11.43 0.06
CA VAL A 27 5.70 11.78 -0.33
C VAL A 27 4.81 10.58 -0.03
N PRO A 28 3.85 10.71 0.90
CA PRO A 28 2.80 9.72 1.14
C PRO A 28 2.04 9.39 -0.14
N ILE A 29 1.85 8.10 -0.43
CA ILE A 29 1.06 7.64 -1.59
C ILE A 29 -0.28 7.09 -1.13
N PHE A 30 -0.27 6.13 -0.21
CA PHE A 30 -1.49 5.55 0.37
C PHE A 30 -1.25 5.06 1.79
N THR A 31 -2.34 4.82 2.52
CA THR A 31 -2.31 4.10 3.80
C THR A 31 -3.05 2.77 3.71
N LEU A 32 -2.59 1.80 4.49
CA LEU A 32 -3.28 0.54 4.75
C LEU A 32 -3.43 0.36 6.27
N THR A 33 -4.66 0.42 6.75
CA THR A 33 -5.00 0.29 8.18
C THR A 33 -5.76 -0.99 8.42
N PHE A 34 -5.29 -1.82 9.35
CA PHE A 34 -6.00 -3.02 9.78
C PHE A 34 -6.89 -2.71 10.99
N ASP A 35 -8.09 -3.29 11.03
CA ASP A 35 -8.97 -3.14 12.19
C ASP A 35 -8.41 -3.94 13.37
N SER A 36 -8.18 -3.26 14.50
CA SER A 36 -7.58 -3.87 15.69
C SER A 36 -8.45 -4.95 16.34
N SER A 37 -9.76 -4.92 16.11
CA SER A 37 -10.71 -5.91 16.66
C SER A 37 -10.92 -7.10 15.72
N ASN A 38 -10.70 -6.91 14.43
CA ASN A 38 -10.75 -7.94 13.41
C ASN A 38 -9.69 -7.66 12.33
N PRO A 39 -8.46 -8.17 12.48
CA PRO A 39 -7.36 -7.95 11.53
C PRO A 39 -7.64 -8.48 10.11
N SER A 40 -8.75 -9.19 9.89
CA SER A 40 -9.23 -9.58 8.56
C SER A 40 -9.82 -8.41 7.78
N ILE A 41 -10.18 -7.31 8.46
CA ILE A 41 -10.73 -6.08 7.88
C ILE A 41 -9.60 -5.08 7.76
N TYR A 42 -9.47 -4.49 6.57
CA TYR A 42 -8.50 -3.44 6.31
C TYR A 42 -9.12 -2.31 5.49
N THR A 43 -8.57 -1.11 5.63
CA THR A 43 -8.95 0.08 4.89
C THR A 43 -7.74 0.58 4.09
N PHE A 44 -7.93 0.70 2.78
CA PHE A 44 -6.96 1.33 1.88
C PHE A 44 -7.41 2.77 1.59
N THR A 45 -6.50 3.74 1.74
CA THR A 45 -6.76 5.15 1.39
C THR A 45 -5.69 5.66 0.45
N LEU A 46 -6.07 6.01 -0.79
CA LEU A 46 -5.19 6.71 -1.71
C LEU A 46 -5.08 8.18 -1.28
N LEU A 47 -3.86 8.65 -0.99
CA LEU A 47 -3.60 10.01 -0.49
C LEU A 47 -3.16 10.95 -1.61
N GLU A 48 -2.34 10.46 -2.53
CA GLU A 48 -1.84 11.23 -3.66
C GLU A 48 -2.27 10.61 -4.98
N ARG A 49 -2.46 11.48 -5.97
CA ARG A 49 -2.63 11.02 -7.35
C ARG A 49 -1.30 10.43 -7.83
N LEU A 50 -1.38 9.34 -8.56
CA LEU A 50 -0.23 8.78 -9.25
C LEU A 50 -0.30 9.19 -10.71
N ASP A 51 0.81 9.67 -11.26
CA ASP A 51 0.91 9.94 -12.69
C ASP A 51 1.13 8.61 -13.42
N HIS A 52 0.15 8.24 -14.24
CA HIS A 52 0.25 7.08 -15.12
C HIS A 52 1.08 7.43 -16.36
N ALA A 53 1.73 6.41 -16.94
CA ALA A 53 2.46 6.60 -18.19
C ALA A 53 1.48 7.05 -19.29
N PRO A 54 1.86 7.99 -20.18
CA PRO A 54 0.99 8.40 -21.27
C PRO A 54 0.68 7.21 -22.18
N GLY A 55 -0.60 6.91 -22.37
CA GLY A 55 -1.10 5.83 -23.22
C GLY A 55 -2.54 6.09 -23.68
N ASP A 56 -2.89 5.63 -24.88
CA ASP A 56 -4.26 5.65 -25.40
C ASP A 56 -5.10 4.55 -24.72
N GLY A 57 -5.67 4.81 -23.53
CA GLY A 57 -6.51 3.83 -22.81
C GLY A 57 -6.35 3.84 -21.28
N ASN A 58 -6.98 2.86 -20.61
CA ASN A 58 -6.82 2.64 -19.17
C ASN A 58 -5.39 2.22 -18.86
N ASN A 59 -4.77 2.84 -17.86
CA ASN A 59 -3.42 2.51 -17.40
C ASN A 59 -3.47 2.04 -15.95
N ASP A 60 -2.77 0.94 -15.64
CA ASP A 60 -2.73 0.39 -14.29
C ASP A 60 -1.36 0.62 -13.64
N ILE A 61 -1.37 0.97 -12.36
CA ILE A 61 -0.21 0.88 -11.48
C ILE A 61 -0.52 -0.17 -10.41
N THR A 62 0.30 -1.20 -10.34
CA THR A 62 0.14 -2.33 -9.40
C THR A 62 1.14 -2.25 -8.25
N PHE A 63 0.66 -2.52 -7.04
CA PHE A 63 1.47 -2.68 -5.83
C PHE A 63 1.22 -4.05 -5.22
N ASP A 64 2.30 -4.79 -4.97
CA ASP A 64 2.24 -6.07 -4.27
C ASP A 64 2.61 -5.87 -2.80
N LEU A 65 1.63 -6.06 -1.92
CA LEU A 65 1.83 -5.99 -0.47
C LEU A 65 1.94 -7.41 0.08
N SER A 66 3.10 -7.78 0.62
CA SER A 66 3.25 -9.06 1.30
C SER A 66 2.65 -8.98 2.71
N VAL A 67 1.56 -9.69 2.94
CA VAL A 67 0.88 -9.81 4.24
C VAL A 67 1.11 -11.19 4.85
N TYR A 68 1.27 -11.26 6.17
CA TYR A 68 1.39 -12.51 6.91
C TYR A 68 0.54 -12.43 8.18
N ALA A 69 0.20 -13.58 8.75
CA ALA A 69 -0.44 -13.67 10.05
C ALA A 69 0.59 -14.07 11.10
N GLU A 70 0.48 -13.51 12.29
CA GLU A 70 1.19 -13.94 13.50
C GLU A 70 0.14 -14.41 14.50
N ASP A 71 0.30 -15.62 15.03
CA ASP A 71 -0.61 -16.13 16.07
C ASP A 71 -0.13 -15.77 17.48
N THR A 72 -0.82 -16.28 18.51
CA THR A 72 -0.59 -15.82 19.90
C THR A 72 0.79 -16.20 20.43
N ASP A 73 1.43 -17.24 19.91
CA ASP A 73 2.74 -17.68 20.39
C ASP A 73 3.92 -17.18 19.54
N GLY A 74 3.63 -16.34 18.54
CA GLY A 74 4.60 -15.66 17.69
C GLY A 74 4.97 -16.45 16.43
N ASP A 75 4.27 -17.55 16.15
CA ASP A 75 4.43 -18.25 14.88
C ASP A 75 3.88 -17.41 13.73
N VAL A 76 4.70 -17.26 12.67
CA VAL A 76 4.39 -16.43 11.50
C VAL A 76 4.02 -17.31 10.31
N SER A 77 2.93 -16.99 9.63
CA SER A 77 2.50 -17.68 8.42
C SER A 77 3.46 -17.41 7.25
N ALA A 78 3.41 -18.26 6.23
CA ALA A 78 3.96 -17.89 4.93
C ALA A 78 3.29 -16.58 4.43
N PRO A 79 4.06 -15.67 3.78
CA PRO A 79 3.48 -14.44 3.26
C PRO A 79 2.52 -14.73 2.11
N LYS A 80 1.45 -13.94 2.03
CA LYS A 80 0.51 -13.87 0.92
C LYS A 80 0.59 -12.48 0.29
N GLN A 81 0.49 -12.39 -1.03
CA GLN A 81 0.37 -11.11 -1.70
C GLN A 81 -1.07 -10.60 -1.62
N LEU A 82 -1.20 -9.35 -1.20
CA LEU A 82 -2.36 -8.49 -1.43
C LEU A 82 -1.99 -7.57 -2.60
N GLU A 83 -2.57 -7.83 -3.76
CA GLU A 83 -2.40 -7.00 -4.94
C GLU A 83 -3.33 -5.78 -4.86
N VAL A 84 -2.77 -4.59 -5.05
CA VAL A 84 -3.52 -3.34 -5.19
C VAL A 84 -3.30 -2.80 -6.59
N VAL A 85 -4.37 -2.69 -7.36
CA VAL A 85 -4.35 -2.14 -8.72
C VAL A 85 -5.02 -0.78 -8.73
N ILE A 86 -4.27 0.25 -9.10
CA ILE A 86 -4.76 1.62 -9.28
C ILE A 86 -4.85 1.90 -10.78
N GLY A 87 -6.06 1.78 -11.31
CA GLY A 87 -6.37 2.14 -12.69
C GLY A 87 -6.64 3.63 -12.86
N ASP A 88 -6.13 4.20 -13.94
CA ASP A 88 -6.53 5.50 -14.50
C ASP A 88 -7.43 5.24 -15.71
N ASP A 89 -8.56 5.94 -15.78
CA ASP A 89 -9.43 5.90 -16.95
C ASP A 89 -9.10 7.04 -17.93
N VAL A 90 -9.41 6.82 -19.21
CA VAL A 90 -9.40 7.95 -20.15
C VAL A 90 -10.71 8.69 -19.99
N GLN A 91 -10.64 9.99 -19.68
CA GLN A 91 -11.79 10.87 -19.78
C GLN A 91 -12.31 10.82 -21.23
N ALA A 92 -13.55 10.33 -21.41
CA ALA A 92 -14.20 10.25 -22.71
C ALA A 92 -14.43 11.62 -23.36
#